data_AF-A0A1N7IG72-F1
#
_entry.id   AF-A0A1N7IG72-F1
#
_cell.length_a   1.000
_cell.length_b   1.000
_cell.length_c   1.000
_cell.angle_alpha   90.00
_cell.angle_beta   90.00
_cell.angle_gamma   90.00
#
_symmetry.space_group_name_H-M   'P 1'
#
loop_
_entity.id
_entity.type
_entity.pdbx_description
1 polymer ?
#
loop_
_entity_poly.entity_id
_entity_poly.type
_entity_poly.pdbx_seq_one_letter_code
_entity_poly.pdbx_strand_id
1 'polypeptide(L)'
;MANSESRIDFIMKESEASMDDGKAIHNKNTRKNKIKLTKSQYEETFMLWRLSRVLKMEEYNGIDFQHKSSSPQLSNGLSYEPILSLLNSKVIFENYQPKENDSLSIWMEYKYAEMNKKTRPYIGNYISFIYSHEWTLNSGFDHIYSDYETLCDGELKIF
;
A
#
# COMPACT_ATOMS: atom_id res chain seq x y z
N MET A 1 -17.46 -20.12 18.53
CA MET A 1 -17.02 -18.71 18.58
C MET A 1 -17.30 -18.13 17.21
N ALA A 2 -18.20 -17.15 17.13
CA ALA A 2 -18.64 -16.59 15.86
C ALA A 2 -17.54 -15.70 15.30
N ASN A 3 -16.81 -16.19 14.29
CA ASN A 3 -16.00 -15.31 13.46
C ASN A 3 -16.98 -14.41 12.72
N SER A 4 -17.08 -13.15 13.14
CA SER A 4 -17.51 -12.09 12.23
C SER A 4 -16.58 -12.17 11.04
N GLU A 5 -17.06 -12.71 9.92
CA GLU A 5 -16.34 -12.70 8.65
C GLU A 5 -16.19 -11.24 8.23
N SER A 6 -15.11 -10.62 8.71
CA SER A 6 -14.69 -9.30 8.26
C SER A 6 -14.52 -9.39 6.75
N ARG A 7 -15.34 -8.65 6.01
CA ARG A 7 -15.32 -8.70 4.55
C ARG A 7 -14.25 -7.75 4.07
N ILE A 8 -13.24 -8.30 3.40
CA ILE A 8 -12.12 -7.54 2.83
C ILE A 8 -12.38 -7.38 1.32
N ASP A 9 -12.47 -6.13 0.87
CA ASP A 9 -12.68 -5.78 -0.54
C ASP A 9 -11.47 -4.99 -1.08
N PHE A 10 -10.99 -5.39 -2.26
CA PHE A 10 -9.93 -4.70 -3.00
C PHE A 10 -10.56 -3.75 -4.02
N ILE A 11 -10.40 -2.45 -3.81
CA ILE A 11 -10.91 -1.42 -4.70
C ILE A 11 -9.75 -0.93 -5.55
N MET A 12 -9.80 -1.16 -6.85
CA MET A 12 -8.80 -0.64 -7.79
C MET A 12 -8.89 0.87 -7.87
N LYS A 13 -7.74 1.54 -7.91
CA LYS A 13 -7.68 2.95 -8.24
C LYS A 13 -7.97 3.10 -9.73
N GLU A 14 -9.00 3.85 -10.08
CA GLU A 14 -9.18 4.26 -11.47
C GLU A 14 -7.98 5.14 -11.86
N SER A 15 -7.38 4.86 -13.02
CA SER A 15 -6.30 5.69 -13.55
C SER A 15 -6.86 7.09 -13.83
N GLU A 16 -6.75 8.00 -12.87
CA GLU A 16 -6.94 9.42 -13.14
C GLU A 16 -5.90 9.81 -14.19
N ALA A 17 -6.36 10.00 -15.42
CA ALA A 17 -5.57 10.61 -16.48
C ALA A 17 -4.97 11.89 -15.89
N SER A 18 -3.64 11.98 -15.96
CA SER A 18 -2.82 13.09 -15.51
C SER A 18 -3.52 14.45 -15.66
N MET A 19 -4.04 14.97 -14.56
CA MET A 19 -4.23 16.41 -14.36
C MET A 19 -3.17 16.77 -13.32
N ASP A 20 -2.24 17.68 -13.52
CA ASP A 20 -2.32 18.95 -14.22
C ASP A 20 -0.88 19.34 -14.58
N ASP A 21 -0.65 19.81 -15.82
CA ASP A 21 0.61 20.48 -16.19
C ASP A 21 0.83 21.60 -15.16
N GLY A 22 1.90 21.48 -14.39
CA GLY A 22 2.22 22.37 -13.27
C GLY A 22 2.38 23.83 -13.68
N LYS A 23 1.26 24.53 -13.89
CA LYS A 23 1.23 25.98 -13.81
C LYS A 23 1.44 26.31 -12.34
N ALA A 24 2.61 26.84 -12.03
CA ALA A 24 2.91 27.45 -10.75
C ALA A 24 1.96 28.65 -10.53
N ILE A 25 0.75 28.39 -10.03
CA ILE A 25 -0.19 29.42 -9.60
C ILE A 25 0.37 29.97 -8.29
N HIS A 26 1.08 31.10 -8.36
CA HIS A 26 1.47 31.87 -7.18
C HIS A 26 0.23 32.45 -6.50
N ASN A 27 -0.41 31.65 -5.66
CA ASN A 27 -1.61 32.03 -4.93
C ASN A 27 -1.21 32.89 -3.71
N LYS A 28 -0.94 34.18 -3.94
CA LYS A 28 -0.49 35.15 -2.93
C LYS A 28 -1.50 35.46 -1.82
N ASN A 29 -2.65 34.77 -1.75
CA ASN A 29 -3.72 35.02 -0.78
C ASN A 29 -4.34 33.75 -0.12
N THR A 30 -3.61 32.64 0.00
CA THR A 30 -4.12 31.35 0.52
C THR A 30 -4.38 31.28 2.03
N ARG A 31 -4.25 32.38 2.80
CA ARG A 31 -4.53 32.35 4.25
C ARG A 31 -6.01 32.07 4.59
N LYS A 32 -6.94 32.24 3.64
CA LYS A 32 -8.39 32.14 3.89
C LYS A 32 -8.97 30.72 3.81
N ASN A 33 -8.32 29.77 3.13
CA ASN A 33 -8.85 28.41 2.95
C ASN A 33 -8.08 27.41 3.83
N LYS A 34 -8.03 27.66 5.14
CA LYS A 34 -7.59 26.62 6.08
C LYS A 34 -8.74 25.65 6.28
N ILE A 35 -8.58 24.41 5.83
CA ILE A 35 -9.51 23.34 6.17
C ILE A 35 -9.41 23.15 7.70
N LYS A 36 -10.43 23.59 8.43
CA LYS A 36 -10.53 23.40 9.87
C LYS A 36 -11.08 21.99 10.12
N LEU A 37 -10.22 20.99 10.01
CA LEU A 37 -10.56 19.62 10.37
C LEU A 37 -10.42 19.43 11.89
N THR A 38 -11.23 18.52 12.42
CA THR A 38 -11.12 18.05 13.80
C THR A 38 -9.91 17.14 13.98
N LYS A 39 -9.45 16.95 15.22
CA LYS A 39 -8.31 16.06 15.51
C LYS A 39 -8.54 14.64 14.99
N SER A 40 -9.77 14.13 15.15
CA SER A 40 -10.17 12.79 14.67
C SER A 40 -10.09 12.67 13.15
N GLN A 41 -10.50 13.68 12.40
CA GLN A 41 -10.42 13.69 10.94
C GLN A 41 -8.98 13.69 10.44
N TYR A 42 -8.06 14.33 11.16
CA TYR A 42 -6.64 14.23 10.82
C TYR A 42 -6.11 12.82 11.05
N GLU A 43 -6.53 12.15 12.13
CA GLU A 43 -6.11 10.79 12.50
C GLU A 43 -6.66 9.70 11.56
N GLU A 44 -7.60 10.04 10.66
CA GLU A 44 -8.09 9.12 9.63
C GLU A 44 -6.95 8.58 8.76
N THR A 45 -6.95 7.26 8.59
CA THR A 45 -5.98 6.51 7.77
C THR A 45 -6.70 5.71 6.71
N PHE A 46 -6.02 5.49 5.59
CA PHE A 46 -6.44 4.57 4.54
C PHE A 46 -5.49 3.39 4.48
N MET A 47 -6.02 2.22 4.12
CA MET A 47 -5.22 1.07 3.74
C MET A 47 -5.12 1.05 2.22
N LEU A 48 -3.89 0.99 1.74
CA LEU A 48 -3.57 0.95 0.32
C LEU A 48 -2.95 -0.39 0.00
N TRP A 49 -3.13 -0.84 -1.24
CA TRP A 49 -2.47 -2.02 -1.77
C TRP A 49 -1.84 -1.74 -3.12
N ARG A 50 -0.80 -2.51 -3.46
CA ARG A 50 -0.11 -2.45 -4.74
C ARG A 50 0.35 -3.83 -5.18
N LEU A 51 -0.05 -4.21 -6.38
CA LEU A 51 0.43 -5.38 -7.07
C LEU A 51 1.56 -4.97 -8.03
N SER A 52 2.70 -5.63 -7.90
CA SER A 52 3.88 -5.35 -8.71
C SER A 52 4.47 -6.64 -9.27
N ARG A 53 4.96 -6.58 -10.50
CA ARG A 53 5.60 -7.70 -11.18
C ARG A 53 7.11 -7.50 -11.22
N VAL A 54 7.87 -8.58 -11.06
CA VAL A 54 9.33 -8.54 -11.20
C VAL A 54 9.72 -8.31 -12.66
N LEU A 55 10.58 -7.33 -12.87
CA LEU A 55 11.22 -7.06 -14.15
C LEU A 55 12.56 -7.78 -14.24
N LYS A 56 13.42 -7.57 -13.24
CA LYS A 56 14.80 -8.07 -13.20
C LYS A 56 15.24 -8.28 -11.76
N MET A 57 16.16 -9.22 -11.57
CA MET A 57 16.95 -9.29 -10.35
C MET A 57 18.25 -8.53 -10.60
N GLU A 58 18.47 -7.45 -9.87
CA GLU A 58 19.76 -6.75 -9.85
C GLU A 58 20.78 -7.58 -9.06
N GLU A 59 22.06 -7.42 -9.42
CA GLU A 59 23.16 -7.93 -8.62
C GLU A 59 23.47 -6.92 -7.50
N TYR A 60 23.97 -7.41 -6.37
CA TYR A 60 24.27 -6.54 -5.23
C TYR A 60 25.37 -5.53 -5.58
N ASN A 61 25.01 -4.25 -5.61
CA ASN A 61 25.90 -3.15 -5.99
C ASN A 61 26.84 -2.70 -4.85
N GLY A 62 26.92 -3.43 -3.73
CA GLY A 62 27.75 -3.07 -2.57
C GLY A 62 27.23 -1.89 -1.74
N ILE A 63 26.01 -1.41 -2.00
CA ILE A 63 25.38 -0.32 -1.26
C ILE A 63 24.34 -0.92 -0.30
N ASP A 64 24.57 -0.74 1.00
CA ASP A 64 23.62 -1.15 2.04
C ASP A 64 22.52 -0.10 2.21
N PHE A 65 21.44 -0.26 1.45
CA PHE A 65 20.19 0.40 1.77
C PHE A 65 19.57 -0.26 3.01
N GLN A 66 19.06 0.55 3.94
CA GLN A 66 18.28 0.04 5.08
C GLN A 66 16.88 -0.34 4.59
N HIS A 67 16.73 -1.56 4.09
CA HIS A 67 15.42 -2.10 3.71
C HIS A 67 14.56 -2.31 4.95
N LYS A 68 13.31 -1.87 4.87
CA LYS A 68 12.30 -2.22 5.88
C LYS A 68 11.74 -3.58 5.53
N SER A 69 11.85 -4.53 6.45
CA SER A 69 11.24 -5.84 6.29
C SER A 69 9.71 -5.74 6.32
N SER A 70 9.07 -6.69 5.66
CA SER A 70 7.64 -6.93 5.79
C SER A 70 7.28 -7.21 7.25
N SER A 71 6.15 -6.69 7.71
CA SER A 71 5.60 -7.01 9.03
C SER A 71 4.43 -8.00 8.89
N PRO A 72 4.19 -8.86 9.89
CA PRO A 72 3.01 -9.73 9.88
C PRO A 72 1.71 -8.97 10.21
N GLN A 73 1.78 -7.72 10.66
CA GLN A 73 0.62 -6.98 11.15
C GLN A 73 0.72 -5.47 10.87
N LEU A 74 -0.36 -4.88 10.35
CA LEU A 74 -0.48 -3.43 10.15
C LEU A 74 -0.69 -2.69 11.47
N SER A 75 -0.49 -1.36 11.46
CA SER A 75 -0.54 -0.54 12.69
C SER A 75 -1.94 -0.45 13.31
N ASN A 76 -2.98 -0.73 12.52
CA ASN A 76 -4.36 -0.85 12.99
C ASN A 76 -4.66 -2.21 13.64
N GLY A 77 -3.70 -3.14 13.67
CA GLY A 77 -3.89 -4.48 14.22
C GLY A 77 -4.36 -5.53 13.22
N LEU A 78 -4.49 -5.21 11.94
CA LEU A 78 -4.85 -6.19 10.90
C LEU A 78 -3.71 -7.18 10.67
N SER A 79 -3.97 -8.47 10.89
CA SER A 79 -3.03 -9.56 10.60
C SER A 79 -3.06 -9.96 9.12
N TYR A 80 -1.98 -10.58 8.66
CA TYR A 80 -1.85 -11.05 7.28
C TYR A 80 -2.75 -12.27 6.95
N GLU A 81 -3.09 -13.11 7.95
CA GLU A 81 -3.75 -14.41 7.73
C GLU A 81 -5.08 -14.33 6.96
N PRO A 82 -6.02 -13.41 7.30
CA PRO A 82 -7.29 -13.30 6.57
C PRO A 82 -7.10 -12.87 5.12
N ILE A 83 -6.11 -12.00 4.86
CA ILE A 83 -5.77 -11.51 3.53
C ILE A 83 -5.15 -12.65 2.71
N LEU A 84 -4.24 -13.42 3.31
CA LEU A 84 -3.59 -14.56 2.68
C LEU A 84 -4.62 -15.63 2.29
N SER A 85 -5.54 -15.95 3.19
CA SER A 85 -6.62 -16.89 2.92
C SER A 85 -7.52 -16.41 1.76
N LEU A 86 -7.80 -15.12 1.70
CA LEU A 86 -8.58 -14.52 0.60
C LEU A 86 -7.82 -14.60 -0.74
N LEU A 87 -6.53 -14.26 -0.75
CA LEU A 87 -5.67 -14.30 -1.94
C LEU A 87 -5.58 -15.69 -2.57
N ASN A 88 -5.53 -16.74 -1.75
CA ASN A 88 -5.41 -18.12 -2.22
C ASN A 88 -6.75 -18.81 -2.48
N SER A 89 -7.87 -18.26 -2.02
CA SER A 89 -9.21 -18.88 -2.18
C SER A 89 -10.02 -18.29 -3.33
N LYS A 90 -9.82 -17.01 -3.67
CA LYS A 90 -10.61 -16.30 -4.69
C LYS A 90 -9.71 -15.59 -5.69
N VAL A 91 -10.16 -15.52 -6.93
CA VAL A 91 -9.56 -14.65 -7.94
C VAL A 91 -9.94 -13.20 -7.59
N ILE A 92 -8.98 -12.45 -7.04
CA ILE A 92 -9.18 -11.04 -6.67
C ILE A 92 -8.98 -10.11 -7.87
N PHE A 93 -8.06 -10.46 -8.77
CA PHE A 93 -7.68 -9.63 -9.91
C PHE A 93 -8.29 -10.22 -11.19
N GLU A 94 -9.47 -9.74 -11.59
CA GLU A 94 -10.25 -10.32 -12.71
C GLU A 94 -9.48 -10.44 -14.03
N ASN A 95 -8.51 -9.56 -14.28
CA ASN A 95 -7.75 -9.49 -15.52
C ASN A 95 -6.26 -9.87 -15.38
N TYR A 96 -5.84 -10.39 -14.23
CA TYR A 96 -4.42 -10.69 -13.98
C TYR A 96 -4.22 -12.05 -13.31
N GLN A 97 -3.39 -12.89 -13.94
CA GLN A 97 -2.91 -14.12 -13.34
C GLN A 97 -1.54 -13.87 -12.69
N PRO A 98 -1.40 -14.11 -11.38
CA PRO A 98 -0.12 -13.96 -10.69
C PRO A 98 0.97 -14.83 -11.32
N LYS A 99 2.18 -14.27 -11.40
CA LYS A 99 3.38 -14.95 -11.87
C LYS A 99 4.38 -15.09 -10.73
N GLU A 100 5.31 -16.02 -10.90
CA GLU A 100 6.36 -16.27 -9.92
C GLU A 100 7.10 -14.98 -9.57
N ASN A 101 7.28 -14.75 -8.27
CA ASN A 101 7.88 -13.57 -7.64
C ASN A 101 7.09 -12.26 -7.74
N ASP A 102 5.87 -12.27 -8.27
CA ASP A 102 4.99 -11.10 -8.17
C ASP A 102 4.78 -10.75 -6.69
N SER A 103 4.80 -9.45 -6.41
CA SER A 103 4.67 -8.93 -5.06
C SER A 103 3.37 -8.17 -4.88
N LEU A 104 2.69 -8.41 -3.77
CA LEU A 104 1.55 -7.63 -3.32
C LEU A 104 1.92 -6.97 -2.01
N SER A 105 1.90 -5.65 -1.96
CA SER A 105 2.19 -4.88 -0.75
C SER A 105 0.94 -4.17 -0.27
N ILE A 106 0.73 -4.13 1.04
CA ILE A 106 -0.38 -3.46 1.72
C ILE A 106 0.18 -2.60 2.83
N TRP A 107 -0.18 -1.33 2.88
CA TRP A 107 0.31 -0.39 3.89
C TRP A 107 -0.76 0.62 4.29
N MET A 108 -0.46 1.41 5.30
CA MET A 108 -1.34 2.47 5.79
C MET A 108 -0.77 3.84 5.49
N GLU A 109 -1.63 4.77 5.11
CA GLU A 109 -1.30 6.18 4.96
C GLU A 109 -2.33 7.07 5.67
N TYR A 110 -1.92 8.26 6.08
CA TYR A 110 -2.86 9.26 6.57
C TYR A 110 -3.60 9.88 5.40
N LYS A 111 -4.92 10.01 5.54
CA LYS A 111 -5.76 10.73 4.58
C LYS A 111 -5.28 12.16 4.32
N TYR A 112 -4.72 12.80 5.35
CA TYR A 112 -4.11 14.11 5.28
C TYR A 112 -2.62 14.03 5.63
N ALA A 113 -1.75 14.25 4.64
CA ALA A 113 -0.30 14.17 4.78
C ALA A 113 0.29 15.26 5.70
N GLU A 114 -0.42 16.36 5.89
CA GLU A 114 0.00 17.48 6.73
C GLU A 114 -1.03 17.83 7.80
N MET A 115 -0.55 18.15 8.99
CA MET A 115 -1.32 18.75 10.07
C MET A 115 -0.62 20.02 10.54
N ASN A 116 -1.30 21.16 10.51
CA ASN A 116 -0.74 22.44 10.93
C ASN A 116 0.57 22.81 10.21
N LYS A 117 0.69 22.52 8.90
CA LYS A 117 1.89 22.74 8.07
C LYS A 117 3.13 21.94 8.51
N LYS A 118 2.92 20.88 9.27
CA LYS A 118 3.95 19.89 9.58
C LYS A 118 3.56 18.58 8.91
N THR A 119 4.52 17.94 8.27
CA THR A 119 4.38 16.58 7.77
C THR A 119 4.09 15.66 8.95
N ARG A 120 3.22 14.68 8.71
CA ARG A 120 2.93 13.67 9.71
C ARG A 120 4.09 12.67 9.84
N PRO A 121 4.28 12.06 11.02
CA PRO A 121 5.20 10.94 11.16
C PRO A 121 4.86 9.84 10.16
N TYR A 122 5.85 9.23 9.52
CA TYR A 122 5.62 8.12 8.59
C TYR A 122 5.00 6.91 9.32
N ILE A 123 3.99 6.28 8.73
CA ILE A 123 3.45 5.00 9.23
C ILE A 123 4.35 3.89 8.70
N GLY A 124 5.12 3.31 9.63
CA GLY A 124 6.33 2.56 9.36
C GLY A 124 6.17 1.19 8.70
N ASN A 125 5.00 0.59 8.81
CA ASN A 125 4.80 -0.83 8.58
C ASN A 125 3.90 -1.11 7.38
N TYR A 126 4.21 -2.24 6.75
CA TYR A 126 3.47 -2.77 5.64
C TYR A 126 3.47 -4.30 5.76
N ILE A 127 2.51 -4.93 5.11
CA ILE A 127 2.47 -6.37 4.88
C ILE A 127 2.78 -6.58 3.40
N SER A 128 3.63 -7.54 3.09
CA SER A 128 3.90 -7.92 1.70
C SER A 128 3.81 -9.42 1.51
N PHE A 129 3.35 -9.80 0.33
CA PHE A 129 3.16 -11.17 -0.10
C PHE A 129 3.93 -11.41 -1.39
N ILE A 130 4.39 -12.65 -1.56
CA ILE A 130 5.10 -13.13 -2.74
C ILE A 130 4.31 -14.28 -3.32
N TYR A 131 4.12 -14.26 -4.63
CA TYR A 131 3.55 -15.39 -5.32
C TYR A 131 4.64 -16.41 -5.69
N SER A 132 4.52 -17.63 -5.17
CA SER A 132 5.28 -18.81 -5.61
C SER A 132 4.33 -19.99 -5.67
N HIS A 133 3.63 -20.13 -6.80
CA HIS A 133 2.46 -21.03 -7.01
C HIS A 133 1.23 -20.70 -6.14
N GLU A 134 1.43 -20.24 -4.91
CA GLU A 134 0.44 -19.64 -4.03
C GLU A 134 1.02 -18.36 -3.42
N TRP A 135 0.15 -17.47 -2.96
CA TRP A 135 0.59 -16.30 -2.20
C TRP A 135 1.11 -16.77 -0.84
N THR A 136 2.28 -16.26 -0.46
CA THR A 136 2.91 -16.49 0.85
C THR A 136 3.34 -15.15 1.45
N LEU A 137 3.43 -15.07 2.78
CA LEU A 137 3.97 -13.87 3.45
C LEU A 137 5.46 -13.73 3.10
N ASN A 138 5.86 -12.53 2.68
CA ASN A 138 7.26 -12.23 2.38
C ASN A 138 8.10 -12.27 3.67
N SER A 139 9.22 -13.00 3.67
CA SER A 139 10.10 -13.13 4.82
C SER A 139 10.96 -11.88 5.09
N GLY A 140 10.79 -10.85 4.27
CA GLY A 140 11.23 -9.48 4.50
C GLY A 140 12.42 -9.03 3.66
N PHE A 141 13.20 -9.98 3.13
CA PHE A 141 14.41 -9.69 2.35
C PHE A 141 14.48 -10.41 1.00
N ASP A 142 13.47 -11.19 0.65
CA ASP A 142 13.44 -12.00 -0.58
C ASP A 142 13.44 -11.16 -1.87
N HIS A 143 13.34 -9.83 -1.74
CA HIS A 143 13.10 -8.88 -2.84
C HIS A 143 14.06 -7.68 -2.85
N ILE A 144 15.06 -7.66 -1.96
CA ILE A 144 16.02 -6.54 -1.84
C ILE A 144 16.61 -6.16 -3.20
N TYR A 145 16.85 -7.18 -4.03
CA TYR A 145 17.52 -7.03 -5.31
C TYR A 145 16.57 -7.21 -6.50
N SER A 146 15.26 -7.06 -6.32
CA SER A 146 14.30 -7.20 -7.41
C SER A 146 13.74 -5.85 -7.83
N ASP A 147 13.82 -5.57 -9.12
CA ASP A 147 13.13 -4.44 -9.74
C ASP A 147 11.68 -4.83 -10.01
N TYR A 148 10.76 -3.96 -9.60
CA TYR A 148 9.32 -4.17 -9.76
C TYR A 148 8.68 -3.11 -10.64
N GLU A 149 7.81 -3.56 -11.54
CA GLU A 149 6.85 -2.73 -12.25
C GLU A 149 5.50 -2.77 -11.52
N THR A 150 4.93 -1.60 -11.20
CA THR A 150 3.58 -1.54 -10.63
C THR A 150 2.55 -1.88 -11.70
N LEU A 151 1.75 -2.92 -11.46
CA LEU A 151 0.68 -3.33 -12.37
C LEU A 151 -0.63 -2.65 -12.02
N CYS A 152 -1.01 -2.72 -10.73
CA CYS A 152 -2.25 -2.16 -10.22
C CYS A 152 -2.03 -1.69 -8.78
N ASP A 153 -2.78 -0.68 -8.37
CA ASP A 153 -2.86 -0.24 -6.98
C ASP A 153 -4.29 0.17 -6.63
N GLY A 154 -4.53 0.41 -5.36
CA GLY A 154 -5.87 0.69 -4.89
C GLY A 154 -6.01 0.83 -3.39
N GLU A 155 -7.26 0.90 -2.94
CA GLU A 155 -7.65 0.95 -1.54
C GLU A 155 -8.13 -0.42 -1.07
N LEU A 156 -7.77 -0.79 0.16
CA LEU A 156 -8.28 -1.96 0.86
C LEU A 156 -9.34 -1.50 1.87
N LYS A 157 -10.55 -2.06 1.80
CA LYS A 157 -11.63 -1.78 2.77
C LYS A 157 -12.01 -3.03 3.53
N ILE A 158 -12.30 -2.85 4.81
CA ILE A 158 -12.72 -3.91 5.73
C ILE A 158 -14.07 -3.49 6.31
N PHE A 159 -15.06 -4.38 6.19
CA PHE A 159 -16.43 -4.20 6.70
C PHE A 159 -16.75 -5.15 7.85
#